data_AF-A0A951RMJ5-F1
#
_entry.id   AF-A0A951RMJ5-F1
#
_cell.length_a   1.000
_cell.length_b   1.000
_cell.length_c   1.000
_cell.angle_alpha   90.00
_cell.angle_beta   90.00
_cell.angle_gamma   90.00
#
_symmetry.space_group_name_H-M   'P 1'
#
loop_
_entity.id
_entity.type
_entity.pdbx_description
1 polymer ?
#
loop_
_entity_poly.entity_id
_entity_poly.type
_entity_poly.pdbx_seq_one_letter_code
_entity_poly.pdbx_strand_id
1 'polypeptide(L)'
;MDQSHLKTLMVDASTGFYKILRYELGNFWGPVDLGIHLAKKHNSLNIGTGLLAGSIFPGSNRLIFNGFSPCWHGFYISSMGGAGLVFDNLGINLLSLTGKATTPSVLYLNRDHGEEIEVEIHPIRLKKTWEEGRKGVYNLMEETLELFGARYENDPRILATGPAAMYSDFGAIGSAPIRKGKVTYVDTWAGRGGFGSKMLQQHGIAAIIYGGTFIDEDFRDRNVADAWFQDRYQKKLSAKDLETTTKYRYDPAFNTGGTFGVNYATMGDYVMAFNYRTIYWTPEERLKLHQEFILDHYLKQFNQETIETKQQRTCGEPCAAVCKKMNNEYKKDYEPYQTMGPLCGIFDQRAAELINQKADSMGFDAISVGGVLAWLMECLHEGLIKPEELGVDQKPVFSPEGFDVVNDSMHNARLGIALMDEMVREDGAINLMEGARKFARGLAREKGKKVLDLFMYNAFARHGWMVPNQYWTPGVLSPMGIMGKYYNDYGRQFLGPRELGRQNARRMLKELMIDNLGICRFHRAWAEDLMPDIIGQLFGKKEQFLRAVELTASRINSRNASIFWEPDRNIDFVHTFLKKKQETEKDNEQLDHWLARFDSDREQAALDFWYAIHKGVHETLREF
;
A
#
# COMPACT_ATOMS: atom_id res chain seq x y z
N MET A 1 21.61 14.87 -19.97
CA MET A 1 22.00 13.82 -19.01
C MET A 1 22.70 12.72 -19.78
N ASP A 2 23.84 12.24 -19.28
CA ASP A 2 24.68 11.21 -19.94
C ASP A 2 24.42 9.79 -19.38
N GLN A 3 23.33 9.58 -18.65
CA GLN A 3 22.99 8.27 -18.10
C GLN A 3 22.53 7.31 -19.22
N SER A 4 23.44 6.43 -19.60
CA SER A 4 23.19 5.36 -20.60
C SER A 4 22.74 4.03 -20.00
N HIS A 5 22.86 3.86 -18.68
CA HIS A 5 22.61 2.59 -17.99
C HIS A 5 21.92 2.75 -16.63
N LEU A 6 21.09 1.77 -16.28
CA LEU A 6 20.65 1.50 -14.92
C LEU A 6 21.72 0.67 -14.20
N LYS A 7 22.16 1.13 -13.02
CA LYS A 7 23.11 0.42 -12.16
C LYS A 7 22.36 -0.38 -11.11
N THR A 8 22.61 -1.69 -11.05
CA THR A 8 22.02 -2.60 -10.08
C THR A 8 23.09 -3.20 -9.19
N LEU A 9 23.03 -2.96 -7.89
CA LEU A 9 23.81 -3.67 -6.89
C LEU A 9 23.13 -5.02 -6.61
N MET A 10 23.74 -6.11 -7.06
CA MET A 10 23.33 -7.47 -6.73
C MET A 10 24.00 -7.88 -5.42
N VAL A 11 23.23 -8.30 -4.42
CA VAL A 11 23.75 -8.81 -3.14
C VAL A 11 23.21 -10.21 -2.90
N ASP A 12 24.10 -11.16 -2.64
CA ASP A 12 23.75 -12.49 -2.16
C ASP A 12 23.81 -12.52 -0.62
N ALA A 13 22.65 -12.56 0.02
CA ALA A 13 22.51 -12.55 1.47
C ALA A 13 23.13 -13.77 2.15
N SER A 14 23.36 -14.88 1.42
CA SER A 14 23.96 -16.09 1.98
C SER A 14 25.47 -16.02 2.14
N THR A 15 26.14 -15.22 1.31
CA THR A 15 27.61 -15.13 1.28
C THR A 15 28.14 -13.72 1.58
N GLY A 16 27.29 -12.69 1.49
CA GLY A 16 27.72 -11.30 1.48
C GLY A 16 28.37 -10.86 0.16
N PHE A 17 28.50 -11.76 -0.82
CA PHE A 17 29.06 -11.40 -2.12
C PHE A 17 28.17 -10.39 -2.83
N TYR A 18 28.78 -9.36 -3.41
CA TYR A 18 28.09 -8.35 -4.18
C TYR A 18 28.80 -8.02 -5.49
N LYS A 19 28.02 -7.51 -6.45
CA LYS A 19 28.54 -6.97 -7.71
C LYS A 19 27.59 -5.92 -8.28
N ILE A 20 28.12 -4.98 -9.03
CA ILE A 20 27.32 -4.01 -9.77
C ILE A 20 27.14 -4.49 -11.21
N LEU A 21 25.88 -4.59 -11.65
CA LEU A 21 25.51 -4.85 -13.03
C LEU A 21 24.98 -3.58 -13.69
N ARG A 22 25.24 -3.43 -14.98
CA ARG A 22 24.75 -2.30 -15.79
C ARG A 22 23.75 -2.82 -16.82
N TYR A 23 22.58 -2.21 -16.88
CA TYR A 23 21.52 -2.53 -17.83
C TYR A 23 21.29 -1.32 -18.73
N GLU A 24 21.37 -1.52 -20.04
CA GLU A 24 21.22 -0.43 -21.01
C GLU A 24 19.84 0.23 -20.93
N LEU A 25 19.84 1.56 -20.90
CA LEU A 25 18.63 2.39 -20.92
C LEU A 25 17.91 2.25 -22.27
N GLY A 26 16.64 1.87 -22.24
CA GLY A 26 15.84 1.54 -23.42
C GLY A 26 15.34 0.11 -23.42
N ASN A 27 16.14 -0.82 -22.91
CA ASN A 27 15.67 -2.18 -22.59
C ASN A 27 14.86 -2.19 -21.29
N PHE A 28 15.27 -1.34 -20.35
CA PHE A 28 14.63 -1.09 -19.07
C PHE A 28 14.70 0.40 -18.77
N TRP A 29 13.78 0.88 -17.94
CA TRP A 29 13.58 2.29 -17.63
C TRP A 29 13.49 2.60 -16.15
N GLY A 30 13.35 1.59 -15.29
CA GLY A 30 13.20 1.87 -13.86
C GLY A 30 13.20 0.62 -12.99
N PRO A 31 12.82 0.77 -11.72
CA PRO A 31 12.89 -0.31 -10.76
C PRO A 31 11.83 -1.39 -11.01
N VAL A 32 10.75 -1.10 -11.73
CA VAL A 32 9.64 -2.05 -11.93
C VAL A 32 9.90 -2.97 -13.11
N ASP A 33 10.25 -2.43 -14.28
CA ASP A 33 10.46 -3.22 -15.49
C ASP A 33 11.74 -4.07 -15.42
N LEU A 34 12.82 -3.53 -14.86
CA LEU A 34 14.02 -4.28 -14.53
C LEU A 34 13.75 -5.24 -13.38
N GLY A 35 12.97 -4.81 -12.39
CA GLY A 35 12.61 -5.60 -11.23
C GLY A 35 11.87 -6.89 -11.57
N ILE A 36 10.87 -6.87 -12.46
CA ILE A 36 10.18 -8.10 -12.89
C ILE A 36 11.12 -9.07 -13.62
N HIS A 37 12.09 -8.55 -14.38
CA HIS A 37 13.12 -9.36 -15.05
C HIS A 37 14.02 -10.06 -14.00
N LEU A 38 14.56 -9.30 -13.06
CA LEU A 38 15.45 -9.81 -12.01
C LEU A 38 14.74 -10.77 -11.07
N ALA A 39 13.52 -10.43 -10.63
CA ALA A 39 12.72 -11.27 -9.75
C ALA A 39 12.44 -12.64 -10.38
N LYS A 40 12.15 -12.68 -11.69
CA LYS A 40 11.97 -13.96 -12.41
C LYS A 40 13.26 -14.75 -12.50
N LYS A 41 14.38 -14.08 -12.77
CA LYS A 41 15.67 -14.75 -13.02
C LYS A 41 16.34 -15.24 -11.74
N HIS A 42 16.18 -14.52 -10.64
CA HIS A 42 16.96 -14.71 -9.42
C HIS A 42 16.11 -14.92 -8.16
N ASN A 43 14.78 -14.94 -8.27
CA ASN A 43 13.85 -14.93 -7.13
C ASN A 43 14.13 -13.77 -6.15
N SER A 44 14.61 -12.64 -6.66
CA SER A 44 15.06 -11.53 -5.86
C SER A 44 13.93 -10.71 -5.23
N LEU A 45 14.25 -10.01 -4.15
CA LEU A 45 13.56 -8.78 -3.73
C LEU A 45 14.34 -7.60 -4.30
N ASN A 46 13.67 -6.75 -5.09
CA ASN A 46 14.30 -5.58 -5.68
C ASN A 46 13.80 -4.30 -5.01
N ILE A 47 14.72 -3.39 -4.72
CA ILE A 47 14.47 -2.13 -4.02
C ILE A 47 15.20 -1.02 -4.77
N GLY A 48 14.52 0.01 -5.24
CA GLY A 48 15.18 1.03 -6.04
C GLY A 48 14.38 2.28 -6.35
N THR A 49 15.03 3.20 -7.03
CA THR A 49 14.52 4.52 -7.42
C THR A 49 14.26 4.58 -8.92
N GLY A 50 13.44 5.54 -9.34
CA GLY A 50 13.29 5.87 -10.75
C GLY A 50 14.44 6.73 -11.28
N LEU A 51 14.50 6.91 -12.59
CA LEU A 51 15.54 7.69 -13.29
C LEU A 51 15.65 9.16 -12.87
N LEU A 52 14.61 9.70 -12.24
CA LEU A 52 14.52 11.11 -11.87
C LEU A 52 14.57 11.31 -10.35
N ALA A 53 15.01 10.31 -9.58
CA ALA A 53 15.35 10.53 -8.17
C ALA A 53 16.44 11.62 -8.06
N GLY A 54 16.45 12.35 -6.95
CA GLY A 54 17.35 13.50 -6.76
C GLY A 54 17.02 14.75 -7.59
N SER A 55 16.21 14.62 -8.65
CA SER A 55 15.85 15.73 -9.55
C SER A 55 14.98 16.80 -8.90
N ILE A 56 14.78 17.91 -9.63
CA ILE A 56 13.95 19.03 -9.23
C ILE A 56 12.44 18.73 -9.17
N PHE A 57 12.01 17.57 -9.69
CA PHE A 57 10.60 17.19 -9.77
C PHE A 57 10.07 16.71 -8.41
N PRO A 58 9.05 17.38 -7.84
CA PRO A 58 8.47 16.98 -6.57
C PRO A 58 7.89 15.56 -6.64
N GLY A 59 8.18 14.77 -5.62
CA GLY A 59 7.65 13.42 -5.48
C GLY A 59 8.43 12.35 -6.23
N SER A 60 9.50 12.67 -6.95
CA SER A 60 10.34 11.73 -7.72
C SER A 60 11.20 10.79 -6.86
N ASN A 61 11.11 10.92 -5.53
CA ASN A 61 11.94 10.21 -4.56
C ASN A 61 11.19 9.06 -3.86
N ARG A 62 10.27 8.38 -4.55
CA ARG A 62 9.70 7.12 -4.05
C ARG A 62 10.75 6.01 -4.15
N LEU A 63 10.84 5.23 -3.08
CA LEU A 63 11.55 3.95 -3.12
C LEU A 63 10.55 2.84 -3.46
N ILE A 64 10.87 2.06 -4.49
CA ILE A 64 9.99 1.04 -5.08
C ILE A 64 10.51 -0.34 -4.73
N PHE A 65 9.60 -1.18 -4.24
CA PHE A 65 9.85 -2.56 -3.84
C PHE A 65 9.10 -3.48 -4.78
N ASN A 66 9.75 -4.52 -5.30
CA ASN A 66 9.07 -5.48 -6.16
C ASN A 66 9.71 -6.87 -6.14
N GLY A 67 8.92 -7.85 -6.55
CA GLY A 67 9.29 -9.25 -6.60
C GLY A 67 8.05 -10.15 -6.65
N PHE A 68 8.26 -11.46 -6.63
CA PHE A 68 7.16 -12.40 -6.40
C PHE A 68 6.76 -12.37 -4.94
N SER A 69 5.53 -11.91 -4.69
CA SER A 69 4.99 -11.62 -3.38
C SER A 69 4.57 -12.89 -2.65
N PRO A 70 4.93 -13.07 -1.37
CA PRO A 70 4.40 -14.17 -0.55
C PRO A 70 2.90 -13.99 -0.26
N CYS A 71 2.39 -12.76 -0.14
CA CYS A 71 0.96 -12.50 0.11
C CYS A 71 0.10 -12.64 -1.16
N TRP A 72 0.53 -12.07 -2.28
CA TRP A 72 -0.24 -12.07 -3.53
C TRP A 72 0.01 -13.32 -4.39
N HIS A 73 1.13 -14.02 -4.20
CA HIS A 73 1.58 -15.16 -5.02
C HIS A 73 1.85 -14.83 -6.51
N GLY A 74 1.73 -13.56 -6.91
CA GLY A 74 2.14 -13.03 -8.21
C GLY A 74 3.29 -12.02 -8.08
N PHE A 75 3.72 -11.46 -9.21
CA PHE A 75 4.57 -10.28 -9.17
C PHE A 75 3.80 -9.11 -8.57
N TYR A 76 4.41 -8.37 -7.66
CA TYR A 76 3.77 -7.25 -6.95
C TYR A 76 4.73 -6.08 -6.83
N ILE A 77 4.16 -4.88 -6.62
CA ILE A 77 4.91 -3.62 -6.49
C ILE A 77 4.42 -2.92 -5.23
N SER A 78 5.33 -2.47 -4.37
CA SER A 78 5.04 -1.63 -3.21
C SER A 78 5.90 -0.37 -3.27
N SER A 79 5.47 0.71 -2.63
CA SER A 79 6.08 2.03 -2.82
C SER A 79 6.13 2.84 -1.52
N MET A 80 7.30 3.36 -1.17
CA MET A 80 7.57 4.09 0.07
C MET A 80 7.96 5.55 -0.22
N GLY A 81 7.44 6.48 0.58
CA GLY A 81 7.68 7.93 0.41
C GLY A 81 9.06 8.37 0.87
N GLY A 82 9.76 9.19 0.08
CA GLY A 82 10.93 9.98 0.48
C GLY A 82 12.21 9.19 0.77
N ALA A 83 12.11 7.88 1.00
CA ALA A 83 13.24 7.00 1.25
C ALA A 83 14.18 6.89 0.04
N GLY A 84 13.69 7.17 -1.17
CA GLY A 84 14.50 7.18 -2.40
C GLY A 84 15.56 8.28 -2.42
N LEU A 85 15.31 9.42 -1.75
CA LEU A 85 16.24 10.56 -1.75
C LEU A 85 17.60 10.20 -1.13
N VAL A 86 17.60 9.42 -0.05
CA VAL A 86 18.84 8.96 0.60
C VAL A 86 19.43 7.76 -0.15
N PHE A 87 18.59 6.97 -0.83
CA PHE A 87 19.02 5.79 -1.59
C PHE A 87 19.84 6.20 -2.81
N ASP A 88 19.43 7.31 -3.43
CA ASP A 88 20.10 7.92 -4.57
C ASP A 88 21.58 8.26 -4.29
N ASN A 89 21.91 8.60 -3.05
CA ASN A 89 23.29 8.87 -2.61
C ASN A 89 24.22 7.64 -2.63
N LEU A 90 23.72 6.45 -2.95
CA LEU A 90 24.55 5.28 -3.27
C LEU A 90 25.06 5.30 -4.72
N GLY A 91 24.44 6.08 -5.60
CA GLY A 91 24.75 6.12 -7.03
C GLY A 91 24.36 4.85 -7.79
N ILE A 92 23.33 4.14 -7.31
CA ILE A 92 22.71 2.98 -7.95
C ILE A 92 21.20 3.22 -8.10
N ASN A 93 20.60 2.61 -9.11
CA ASN A 93 19.16 2.71 -9.32
C ASN A 93 18.40 1.58 -8.62
N LEU A 94 19.07 0.45 -8.36
CA LEU A 94 18.41 -0.75 -7.83
C LEU A 94 19.36 -1.57 -6.96
N LEU A 95 18.88 -2.01 -5.81
CA LEU A 95 19.40 -3.11 -5.02
C LEU A 95 18.59 -4.37 -5.35
N SER A 96 19.25 -5.46 -5.68
CA SER A 96 18.63 -6.77 -5.91
C SER A 96 19.17 -7.78 -4.89
N LEU A 97 18.32 -8.13 -3.93
CA LEU A 97 18.64 -9.06 -2.85
C LEU A 97 18.32 -10.49 -3.27
N THR A 98 19.30 -11.37 -3.16
CA THR A 98 19.22 -12.79 -3.50
C THR A 98 19.79 -13.64 -2.36
N GLY A 99 19.66 -14.96 -2.43
CA GLY A 99 20.13 -15.85 -1.36
C GLY A 99 19.41 -15.62 -0.03
N LYS A 100 19.89 -16.26 1.03
CA LYS A 100 19.32 -16.14 2.39
C LYS A 100 20.43 -16.16 3.43
N ALA A 101 20.49 -15.14 4.28
CA ALA A 101 21.37 -15.13 5.45
C ALA A 101 20.99 -16.26 6.43
N THR A 102 21.99 -16.91 7.02
CA THR A 102 21.80 -18.06 7.92
C THR A 102 21.10 -17.69 9.23
N THR A 103 21.31 -16.46 9.69
CA THR A 103 20.64 -15.86 10.84
C THR A 103 20.00 -14.55 10.42
N PRO A 104 18.94 -14.07 11.10
CA PRO A 104 18.42 -12.73 10.87
C PRO A 104 19.53 -11.68 11.00
N SER A 105 19.65 -10.81 10.01
CA SER A 105 20.77 -9.87 9.89
C SER A 105 20.33 -8.49 9.41
N VAL A 106 21.15 -7.49 9.69
CA VAL A 106 21.11 -6.15 9.09
C VAL A 106 22.02 -6.16 7.86
N LEU A 107 21.54 -5.62 6.74
CA LEU A 107 22.35 -5.28 5.57
C LEU A 107 22.77 -3.81 5.69
N TYR A 108 24.07 -3.57 5.79
CA TYR A 108 24.67 -2.24 5.80
C TYR A 108 25.16 -1.89 4.39
N LEU A 109 24.78 -0.71 3.91
CA LEU A 109 25.21 -0.14 2.64
C LEU A 109 25.69 1.28 2.85
N ASN A 110 26.91 1.61 2.47
CA ASN A 110 27.40 2.98 2.51
C ASN A 110 28.28 3.27 1.30
N ARG A 111 28.31 4.52 0.88
CA ARG A 111 29.23 4.96 -0.17
C ARG A 111 29.82 6.30 0.21
N ASP A 112 31.11 6.30 0.52
CA ASP A 112 31.84 7.51 0.86
C ASP A 112 32.65 8.02 -0.34
N HIS A 113 32.58 9.34 -0.59
CA HIS A 113 33.34 10.11 -1.57
C HIS A 113 33.61 9.47 -2.94
N GLY A 114 32.64 8.71 -3.49
CA GLY A 114 32.74 8.09 -4.82
C GLY A 114 33.42 6.74 -4.86
N GLU A 115 33.88 6.21 -3.72
CA GLU A 115 34.44 4.86 -3.55
C GLU A 115 33.40 3.77 -3.86
N GLU A 116 33.81 2.51 -3.79
CA GLU A 116 32.87 1.40 -3.93
C GLU A 116 31.81 1.43 -2.83
N ILE A 117 30.65 0.81 -3.08
CA ILE A 117 29.63 0.65 -2.05
C ILE A 117 30.14 -0.39 -1.05
N GLU A 118 30.32 0.01 0.20
CA GLU A 118 30.58 -0.89 1.31
C GLU A 118 29.33 -1.74 1.56
N VAL A 119 29.50 -3.05 1.65
CA VAL A 119 28.43 -4.01 1.90
C VAL A 119 28.83 -4.90 3.07
N GLU A 120 28.05 -4.88 4.14
CA GLU A 120 28.23 -5.76 5.31
C GLU A 120 26.90 -6.42 5.67
N ILE A 121 26.93 -7.70 6.02
CA ILE A 121 25.79 -8.42 6.59
C ILE A 121 26.11 -8.74 8.04
N HIS A 122 25.36 -8.14 8.96
CA HIS A 122 25.62 -8.23 10.39
C HIS A 122 24.46 -8.91 11.13
N PRO A 123 24.67 -10.06 11.80
CA PRO A 123 23.64 -10.75 12.56
C PRO A 123 23.00 -9.87 13.65
N ILE A 124 21.70 -10.05 13.91
CA ILE A 124 20.97 -9.34 14.96
C ILE A 124 20.08 -10.28 15.79
N ARG A 125 19.94 -9.97 17.08
CA ARG A 125 19.08 -10.72 18.01
C ARG A 125 17.61 -10.28 17.88
N LEU A 126 17.02 -10.61 16.74
CA LEU A 126 15.77 -10.02 16.27
C LEU A 126 14.60 -10.06 17.26
N LYS A 127 14.30 -11.20 17.90
CA LYS A 127 13.20 -11.31 18.87
C LYS A 127 13.38 -10.33 20.04
N LYS A 128 14.60 -10.27 20.60
CA LYS A 128 14.95 -9.34 21.68
C LYS A 128 14.79 -7.88 21.23
N THR A 129 15.35 -7.55 20.06
CA THR A 129 15.23 -6.20 19.48
C THR A 129 13.77 -5.75 19.34
N TRP A 130 12.85 -6.63 18.97
CA TRP A 130 11.44 -6.27 18.83
C TRP A 130 10.69 -6.08 20.16
N GLU A 131 11.21 -6.58 21.28
CA GLU A 131 10.56 -6.49 22.59
C GLU A 131 10.97 -5.23 23.38
N GLU A 132 12.10 -4.62 23.02
CA GLU A 132 12.68 -3.47 23.69
C GLU A 132 12.23 -2.11 23.08
N GLY A 133 12.50 -1.02 23.80
CA GLY A 133 12.29 0.36 23.33
C GLY A 133 10.88 0.63 22.78
N ARG A 134 10.80 1.25 21.60
CA ARG A 134 9.52 1.52 20.90
C ARG A 134 8.88 0.28 20.26
N LYS A 135 9.47 -0.90 20.49
CA LYS A 135 9.07 -2.21 20.00
C LYS A 135 9.11 -2.37 18.48
N GLY A 136 9.18 -3.63 18.06
CA GLY A 136 9.04 -4.08 16.70
C GLY A 136 9.84 -3.27 15.67
N VAL A 137 9.19 -2.81 14.60
CA VAL A 137 9.82 -2.06 13.50
C VAL A 137 10.59 -0.84 14.01
N TYR A 138 10.04 -0.12 14.99
CA TYR A 138 10.62 1.12 15.47
C TYR A 138 11.91 0.91 16.25
N ASN A 139 11.92 -0.05 17.18
CA ASN A 139 13.15 -0.35 17.92
C ASN A 139 14.22 -0.99 17.03
N LEU A 140 13.82 -1.79 16.03
CA LEU A 140 14.77 -2.32 15.05
C LEU A 140 15.46 -1.19 14.25
N MET A 141 14.74 -0.12 13.91
CA MET A 141 15.38 1.06 13.30
C MET A 141 16.33 1.77 14.26
N GLU A 142 15.96 1.89 15.54
CA GLU A 142 16.79 2.55 16.56
C GLU A 142 18.08 1.78 16.83
N GLU A 143 17.99 0.47 17.09
CA GLU A 143 19.16 -0.39 17.32
C GLU A 143 20.07 -0.44 16.07
N THR A 144 19.47 -0.49 14.88
CA THR A 144 20.26 -0.43 13.62
C THR A 144 20.99 0.90 13.49
N LEU A 145 20.37 2.02 13.87
CA LEU A 145 21.01 3.34 13.85
C LEU A 145 22.13 3.43 14.89
N GLU A 146 21.96 2.84 16.08
CA GLU A 146 22.99 2.80 17.11
C GLU A 146 24.22 1.99 16.65
N LEU A 147 24.01 0.87 15.95
CA LEU A 147 25.09 0.01 15.46
C LEU A 147 25.92 0.65 14.34
N PHE A 148 25.26 1.33 13.40
CA PHE A 148 25.90 1.75 12.14
C PHE A 148 25.88 3.26 11.88
N GLY A 149 25.08 4.03 12.61
CA GLY A 149 24.84 5.45 12.35
C GLY A 149 26.10 6.30 12.37
N ALA A 150 27.04 5.99 13.27
CA ALA A 150 28.32 6.70 13.37
C ALA A 150 29.25 6.53 12.15
N ARG A 151 28.95 5.57 11.26
CA ARG A 151 29.72 5.32 10.03
C ARG A 151 29.25 6.15 8.84
N TYR A 152 28.17 6.93 8.98
CA TYR A 152 27.65 7.76 7.91
C TYR A 152 28.02 9.23 8.13
N GLU A 153 28.47 9.91 7.07
CA GLU A 153 28.70 11.36 7.10
C GLU A 153 27.37 12.13 7.22
N ASN A 154 26.34 11.67 6.50
CA ASN A 154 25.00 12.26 6.48
C ASN A 154 23.96 11.33 7.12
N ASP A 155 22.86 11.88 7.64
CA ASP A 155 21.76 11.10 8.23
C ASP A 155 21.32 9.97 7.26
N PRO A 156 21.47 8.68 7.62
CA PRO A 156 21.13 7.56 6.73
C PRO A 156 19.61 7.34 6.70
N ARG A 157 19.18 6.29 6.00
CA ARG A 157 17.82 5.77 6.02
C ARG A 157 17.82 4.28 6.34
N ILE A 158 16.81 3.86 7.08
CA ILE A 158 16.69 2.47 7.54
C ILE A 158 15.36 1.90 7.06
N LEU A 159 15.40 0.70 6.48
CA LEU A 159 14.26 -0.15 6.20
C LEU A 159 14.24 -1.23 7.27
N ALA A 160 13.11 -1.46 7.92
CA ALA A 160 13.00 -2.42 9.02
C ALA A 160 11.73 -3.28 8.91
N THR A 161 11.84 -4.52 9.37
CA THR A 161 10.72 -5.44 9.55
C THR A 161 10.25 -5.47 11.00
N GLY A 162 9.02 -5.92 11.21
CA GLY A 162 8.48 -6.21 12.53
C GLY A 162 8.08 -7.69 12.69
N PRO A 163 7.61 -8.09 13.88
CA PRO A 163 7.14 -9.45 14.16
C PRO A 163 6.24 -10.06 13.08
N ALA A 164 5.35 -9.30 12.46
CA ALA A 164 4.49 -9.78 11.38
C ALA A 164 5.27 -10.40 10.21
N ALA A 165 6.46 -9.88 9.89
CA ALA A 165 7.31 -10.44 8.85
C ALA A 165 7.81 -11.85 9.18
N MET A 166 7.84 -12.26 10.45
CA MET A 166 8.22 -13.60 10.88
C MET A 166 7.05 -14.56 10.90
N TYR A 167 5.84 -14.08 11.22
CA TYR A 167 4.68 -14.91 11.54
C TYR A 167 3.54 -14.85 10.51
N SER A 168 3.69 -14.08 9.42
CA SER A 168 2.68 -14.00 8.37
C SER A 168 3.26 -13.87 6.96
N ASP A 169 2.43 -14.02 5.93
CA ASP A 169 2.80 -13.78 4.53
C ASP A 169 2.73 -12.29 4.11
N PHE A 170 2.25 -11.40 4.99
CA PHE A 170 1.87 -10.03 4.67
C PHE A 170 2.53 -8.97 5.60
N GLY A 171 3.68 -9.29 6.17
CA GLY A 171 4.54 -8.33 6.87
C GLY A 171 5.06 -7.25 5.92
N ALA A 172 5.03 -6.01 6.39
CA ALA A 172 5.44 -4.80 5.70
C ALA A 172 6.90 -4.42 5.98
N ILE A 173 7.43 -3.48 5.19
CA ILE A 173 8.71 -2.81 5.46
C ILE A 173 8.41 -1.37 5.88
N GLY A 174 8.84 -1.01 7.09
CA GLY A 174 8.73 0.34 7.63
C GLY A 174 10.04 1.12 7.54
N SER A 175 9.93 2.44 7.50
CA SER A 175 11.07 3.37 7.50
C SER A 175 10.63 4.74 7.99
N ALA A 176 11.50 5.50 8.64
CA ALA A 176 11.25 6.89 8.98
C ALA A 176 12.47 7.75 8.67
N PRO A 177 12.29 9.06 8.37
CA PRO A 177 13.41 9.99 8.27
C PRO A 177 14.21 9.98 9.57
N ILE A 178 15.53 10.03 9.44
CA ILE A 178 16.44 10.33 10.53
C ILE A 178 16.72 11.83 10.49
N ARG A 179 16.73 12.47 11.66
CA ARG A 179 17.11 13.87 11.81
C ARG A 179 17.97 14.02 13.04
N LYS A 180 19.18 14.56 12.86
CA LYS A 180 20.13 14.77 13.97
C LYS A 180 20.40 13.46 14.72
N GLY A 181 20.64 12.38 13.98
CA GLY A 181 20.92 11.06 14.55
C GLY A 181 19.75 10.40 15.30
N LYS A 182 18.50 10.82 15.07
CA LYS A 182 17.31 10.20 15.68
C LYS A 182 16.27 9.80 14.64
N VAL A 183 15.74 8.59 14.77
CA VAL A 183 14.61 8.09 13.99
C VAL A 183 13.36 8.88 14.39
N THR A 184 12.76 9.60 13.44
CA THR A 184 11.55 10.39 13.70
C THR A 184 10.29 9.51 13.80
N TYR A 185 9.17 10.09 14.24
CA TYR A 185 7.85 9.45 14.20
C TYR A 185 7.16 9.53 12.83
N VAL A 186 7.81 10.12 11.80
CA VAL A 186 7.18 10.35 10.49
C VAL A 186 7.41 9.13 9.59
N ASP A 187 6.81 8.02 9.96
CA ASP A 187 7.02 6.74 9.31
C ASP A 187 6.34 6.61 7.93
N THR A 188 6.92 5.72 7.14
CA THR A 188 6.63 5.47 5.73
C THR A 188 6.71 3.98 5.50
N TRP A 189 5.84 3.47 4.63
CA TRP A 189 5.64 2.03 4.49
C TRP A 189 5.71 1.61 3.03
N ALA A 190 6.42 0.52 2.78
CA ALA A 190 6.08 -0.40 1.71
C ALA A 190 5.12 -1.45 2.32
N GLY A 191 3.85 -1.04 2.45
CA GLY A 191 2.87 -1.75 3.27
C GLY A 191 2.40 -3.07 2.64
N ARG A 192 1.95 -3.03 1.39
CA ARG A 192 1.27 -4.17 0.76
C ARG A 192 2.21 -5.08 0.00
N GLY A 193 1.82 -6.34 -0.17
CA GLY A 193 2.53 -7.36 -0.94
C GLY A 193 3.49 -8.23 -0.13
N GLY A 194 3.54 -8.09 1.20
CA GLY A 194 4.29 -9.01 2.06
C GLY A 194 5.81 -8.95 1.87
N PHE A 195 6.35 -7.81 1.43
CA PHE A 195 7.79 -7.71 1.17
C PHE A 195 8.63 -7.67 2.44
N GLY A 196 8.07 -7.33 3.59
CA GLY A 196 8.73 -7.53 4.88
C GLY A 196 8.90 -9.02 5.17
N SER A 197 7.84 -9.81 5.00
CA SER A 197 7.91 -11.28 5.09
C SER A 197 8.90 -11.86 4.09
N LYS A 198 8.93 -11.38 2.84
CA LYS A 198 9.94 -11.82 1.85
C LYS A 198 11.36 -11.48 2.32
N MET A 199 11.61 -10.24 2.72
CA MET A 199 12.94 -9.77 3.14
C MET A 199 13.49 -10.62 4.30
N LEU A 200 12.66 -10.89 5.30
CA LEU A 200 13.07 -11.68 6.46
C LEU A 200 13.08 -13.19 6.19
N GLN A 201 11.95 -13.77 5.76
CA GLN A 201 11.80 -15.22 5.67
C GLN A 201 12.57 -15.83 4.50
N GLN A 202 12.66 -15.13 3.36
CA GLN A 202 13.32 -15.64 2.16
C GLN A 202 14.76 -15.17 2.01
N HIS A 203 15.11 -14.01 2.58
CA HIS A 203 16.48 -13.47 2.47
C HIS A 203 17.24 -13.35 3.80
N GLY A 204 16.59 -13.58 4.94
CA GLY A 204 17.23 -13.51 6.25
C GLY A 204 17.62 -12.08 6.66
N ILE A 205 17.13 -11.07 5.95
CA ILE A 205 17.45 -9.67 6.22
C ILE A 205 16.29 -9.04 6.99
N ALA A 206 16.57 -8.59 8.21
CA ALA A 206 15.61 -7.97 9.10
C ALA A 206 15.54 -6.45 8.90
N ALA A 207 16.69 -5.83 8.61
CA ALA A 207 16.80 -4.41 8.32
C ALA A 207 17.85 -4.13 7.23
N ILE A 208 17.68 -3.02 6.54
CA ILE A 208 18.67 -2.48 5.60
C ILE A 208 18.92 -1.03 6.01
N ILE A 209 20.16 -0.69 6.35
CA ILE A 209 20.58 0.70 6.54
C ILE A 209 21.40 1.13 5.34
N TYR A 210 21.07 2.31 4.81
CA TYR A 210 21.75 2.85 3.66
C TYR A 210 21.90 4.36 3.72
N GLY A 211 22.94 4.85 3.05
CA GLY A 211 23.29 6.25 2.92
C GLY A 211 24.53 6.39 2.05
N GLY A 212 24.99 7.62 1.86
CA GLY A 212 26.20 7.89 1.11
C GLY A 212 26.36 9.36 0.80
N THR A 213 27.46 9.67 0.12
CA THR A 213 27.87 11.03 -0.29
C THR A 213 28.12 11.09 -1.79
N PHE A 214 27.64 10.11 -2.57
CA PHE A 214 27.74 10.13 -4.02
C PHE A 214 26.99 11.35 -4.58
N ILE A 215 27.69 12.12 -5.40
CA ILE A 215 27.11 13.25 -6.12
C ILE A 215 26.80 12.77 -7.54
N ASP A 216 25.51 12.73 -7.89
CA ASP A 216 25.05 12.44 -9.25
C ASP A 216 24.72 13.73 -10.01
N GLU A 217 24.69 13.64 -11.36
CA GLU A 217 24.24 14.72 -12.24
C GLU A 217 22.70 14.70 -12.39
N ASP A 218 22.00 15.09 -11.33
CA ASP A 218 20.55 15.20 -11.36
C ASP A 218 20.06 16.32 -12.28
N PHE A 219 18.90 16.11 -12.92
CA PHE A 219 18.22 17.20 -13.61
C PHE A 219 17.71 18.27 -12.63
N ARG A 220 18.40 19.43 -12.62
CA ARG A 220 18.11 20.55 -11.72
C ARG A 220 17.88 21.90 -12.41
N ASP A 221 17.75 21.93 -13.73
CA ASP A 221 17.46 23.17 -14.46
C ASP A 221 16.01 23.63 -14.25
N ARG A 222 15.82 24.61 -13.36
CA ARG A 222 14.52 25.19 -13.05
C ARG A 222 13.89 25.91 -14.22
N ASN A 223 14.67 26.59 -15.07
CA ASN A 223 14.14 27.38 -16.17
C ASN A 223 13.54 26.47 -17.23
N VAL A 224 14.25 25.38 -17.55
CA VAL A 224 13.76 24.35 -18.47
C VAL A 224 12.51 23.66 -17.91
N ALA A 225 12.54 23.26 -16.62
CA ALA A 225 11.38 22.66 -15.99
C ALA A 225 10.16 23.60 -15.98
N ASP A 226 10.34 24.87 -15.64
CA ASP A 226 9.27 25.86 -15.65
C ASP A 226 8.72 26.11 -17.06
N ALA A 227 9.58 26.11 -18.09
CA ALA A 227 9.14 26.22 -19.49
C ALA A 227 8.22 25.06 -19.88
N TRP A 228 8.58 23.80 -19.57
CA TRP A 228 7.73 22.63 -19.85
C TRP A 228 6.36 22.72 -19.19
N PHE A 229 6.31 23.17 -17.94
CA PHE A 229 5.04 23.34 -17.23
C PHE A 229 4.26 24.55 -17.75
N GLN A 230 4.94 25.64 -18.13
CA GLN A 230 4.30 26.82 -18.70
C GLN A 230 3.66 26.50 -20.06
N ASP A 231 4.37 25.76 -20.92
CA ASP A 231 3.86 25.36 -22.23
C ASP A 231 2.63 24.45 -22.09
N ARG A 232 2.67 23.50 -21.15
CA ARG A 232 1.59 22.52 -20.97
C ARG A 232 0.38 23.06 -20.20
N TYR A 233 0.59 23.86 -19.16
CA TYR A 233 -0.44 24.25 -18.19
C TYR A 233 -0.60 25.75 -17.99
N GLN A 234 0.19 26.59 -18.68
CA GLN A 234 0.25 28.04 -18.48
C GLN A 234 0.59 28.43 -17.04
N LYS A 235 1.35 27.56 -16.34
CA LYS A 235 1.77 27.71 -14.95
C LYS A 235 3.20 27.19 -14.78
N LYS A 236 3.97 27.79 -13.86
CA LYS A 236 5.25 27.24 -13.42
C LYS A 236 5.08 25.93 -12.66
N LEU A 237 6.16 25.14 -12.55
CA LEU A 237 6.16 23.84 -11.87
C LEU A 237 5.60 23.95 -10.46
N SER A 238 6.10 24.89 -9.66
CA SER A 238 5.70 25.05 -8.26
C SER A 238 4.21 25.37 -8.09
N ALA A 239 3.65 26.19 -8.99
CA ALA A 239 2.24 26.57 -8.96
C ALA A 239 1.34 25.39 -9.33
N LYS A 240 1.68 24.63 -10.38
CA LYS A 240 0.92 23.45 -10.78
C LYS A 240 1.00 22.32 -9.74
N ASP A 241 2.16 22.18 -9.11
CA ASP A 241 2.36 21.18 -8.05
C ASP A 241 1.53 21.50 -6.80
N LEU A 242 1.51 22.78 -6.37
CA LEU A 242 0.68 23.24 -5.26
C LEU A 242 -0.81 22.99 -5.52
N GLU A 243 -1.30 23.34 -6.71
CA GLU A 243 -2.68 23.07 -7.12
C GLU A 243 -3.01 21.58 -7.02
N THR A 244 -2.17 20.73 -7.63
CA THR A 244 -2.37 19.28 -7.69
C THR A 244 -2.36 18.63 -6.31
N THR A 245 -1.58 19.18 -5.38
CA THR A 245 -1.39 18.61 -4.04
C THR A 245 -2.31 19.20 -2.97
N THR A 246 -3.23 20.10 -3.32
CA THR A 246 -4.14 20.80 -2.40
C THR A 246 -4.85 19.84 -1.43
N LYS A 247 -5.46 18.77 -1.94
CA LYS A 247 -6.13 17.72 -1.15
C LYS A 247 -5.27 17.18 0.01
N TYR A 248 -3.96 17.05 -0.20
CA TYR A 248 -3.06 16.44 0.78
C TYR A 248 -2.54 17.43 1.83
N ARG A 249 -2.75 18.73 1.60
CA ARG A 249 -2.36 19.83 2.49
C ARG A 249 -3.50 20.17 3.45
N TYR A 250 -4.05 21.37 3.30
CA TYR A 250 -5.29 21.84 3.88
C TYR A 250 -6.12 22.31 2.68
N ASP A 251 -7.35 21.85 2.61
CA ASP A 251 -8.30 22.15 1.56
C ASP A 251 -9.42 23.02 2.13
N PRO A 252 -9.46 24.33 1.78
CA PRO A 252 -10.48 25.25 2.25
C PRO A 252 -11.90 24.81 1.87
N ALA A 253 -12.08 24.03 0.81
CA ALA A 253 -13.40 23.55 0.38
C ALA A 253 -14.02 22.57 1.38
N PHE A 254 -13.19 21.88 2.17
CA PHE A 254 -13.63 20.87 3.13
C PHE A 254 -13.29 21.21 4.58
N ASN A 255 -12.60 22.34 4.83
CA ASN A 255 -12.10 22.74 6.15
C ASN A 255 -11.28 21.63 6.85
N THR A 256 -10.54 20.84 6.06
CA THR A 256 -9.73 19.70 6.52
C THR A 256 -8.57 19.43 5.56
N GLY A 257 -7.83 18.34 5.72
CA GLY A 257 -6.73 18.01 4.82
C GLY A 257 -6.18 16.59 4.97
N GLY A 258 -5.29 16.22 4.04
CA GLY A 258 -4.76 14.86 3.97
C GLY A 258 -5.78 13.85 3.43
N THR A 259 -5.34 12.61 3.25
CA THR A 259 -6.25 11.55 2.80
C THR A 259 -7.32 11.25 3.84
N PHE A 260 -6.97 11.22 5.13
CA PHE A 260 -7.91 11.01 6.24
C PHE A 260 -9.05 12.03 6.19
N GLY A 261 -8.72 13.32 6.26
CA GLY A 261 -9.71 14.39 6.37
C GLY A 261 -10.65 14.45 5.17
N VAL A 262 -10.08 14.55 3.96
CA VAL A 262 -10.88 14.75 2.75
C VAL A 262 -11.73 13.51 2.43
N ASN A 263 -11.22 12.30 2.65
CA ASN A 263 -12.01 11.10 2.38
C ASN A 263 -13.18 10.96 3.37
N TYR A 264 -12.99 11.22 4.67
CA TYR A 264 -14.09 11.17 5.62
C TYR A 264 -15.08 12.31 5.45
N ALA A 265 -14.63 13.52 5.08
CA ALA A 265 -15.53 14.63 4.79
C ALA A 265 -16.46 14.36 3.60
N THR A 266 -15.99 13.59 2.60
CA THR A 266 -16.71 13.35 1.32
C THR A 266 -17.31 11.95 1.20
N MET A 267 -17.18 11.12 2.25
CA MET A 267 -17.60 9.72 2.24
C MET A 267 -19.12 9.61 2.03
N GLY A 268 -19.90 10.34 2.82
CA GLY A 268 -21.37 10.30 2.78
C GLY A 268 -21.92 8.91 3.05
N ASP A 269 -22.97 8.55 2.33
CA ASP A 269 -23.63 7.25 2.44
C ASP A 269 -22.87 6.08 1.78
N TYR A 270 -21.59 6.26 1.45
CA TYR A 270 -20.67 5.19 1.05
C TYR A 270 -19.84 4.67 2.23
N VAL A 271 -20.23 5.00 3.47
CA VAL A 271 -19.54 4.51 4.67
C VAL A 271 -19.55 3.00 4.72
N MET A 272 -18.35 2.43 4.92
CA MET A 272 -18.13 1.00 5.13
C MET A 272 -17.73 0.80 6.59
N ALA A 273 -18.59 0.15 7.37
CA ALA A 273 -18.32 -0.11 8.77
C ALA A 273 -18.75 -1.52 9.18
N PHE A 274 -18.25 -1.97 10.34
CA PHE A 274 -18.57 -3.27 10.94
C PHE A 274 -18.42 -4.42 9.93
N ASN A 275 -17.21 -4.58 9.38
CA ASN A 275 -16.87 -5.54 8.33
C ASN A 275 -17.80 -5.49 7.11
N TYR A 276 -17.95 -4.28 6.55
CA TYR A 276 -18.77 -4.00 5.36
C TYR A 276 -20.28 -4.23 5.54
N ARG A 277 -20.80 -4.49 6.74
CA ARG A 277 -22.25 -4.72 6.97
C ARG A 277 -23.13 -3.55 6.54
N THR A 278 -22.60 -2.33 6.52
CA THR A 278 -23.32 -1.14 6.10
C THR A 278 -23.77 -1.16 4.64
N ILE A 279 -23.23 -2.06 3.79
CA ILE A 279 -23.73 -2.22 2.40
C ILE A 279 -25.19 -2.71 2.35
N TYR A 280 -25.68 -3.31 3.43
CA TYR A 280 -27.07 -3.80 3.56
C TYR A 280 -28.02 -2.80 4.20
N TRP A 281 -27.51 -1.68 4.71
CA TRP A 281 -28.32 -0.67 5.41
C TRP A 281 -29.07 0.22 4.43
N THR A 282 -29.98 1.04 4.93
CA THR A 282 -30.58 2.11 4.12
C THR A 282 -29.60 3.28 3.93
N PRO A 283 -29.81 4.14 2.92
CA PRO A 283 -29.06 5.39 2.79
C PRO A 283 -29.14 6.26 4.04
N GLU A 284 -30.32 6.34 4.68
CA GLU A 284 -30.55 7.16 5.87
C GLU A 284 -29.74 6.67 7.07
N GLU A 285 -29.69 5.36 7.31
CA GLU A 285 -28.88 4.75 8.38
C GLU A 285 -27.39 5.04 8.18
N ARG A 286 -26.91 4.93 6.94
CA ARG A 286 -25.51 5.23 6.59
C ARG A 286 -25.18 6.71 6.75
N LEU A 287 -26.07 7.61 6.32
CA LEU A 287 -25.89 9.05 6.50
C LEU A 287 -25.89 9.43 7.99
N LYS A 288 -26.77 8.81 8.78
CA LYS A 288 -26.80 9.00 10.23
C LYS A 288 -25.48 8.56 10.88
N LEU A 289 -25.00 7.35 10.56
CA LEU A 289 -23.70 6.86 11.03
C LEU A 289 -22.55 7.81 10.63
N HIS A 290 -22.54 8.25 9.37
CA HIS A 290 -21.53 9.18 8.86
C HIS A 290 -21.55 10.51 9.60
N GLN A 291 -22.73 11.08 9.85
CA GLN A 291 -22.88 12.32 10.58
C GLN A 291 -22.44 12.16 12.04
N GLU A 292 -23.08 11.26 12.78
CA GLU A 292 -22.94 11.17 14.24
C GLU A 292 -21.57 10.62 14.66
N PHE A 293 -21.10 9.55 14.01
CA PHE A 293 -19.90 8.84 14.48
C PHE A 293 -18.63 9.32 13.77
N ILE A 294 -18.75 9.78 12.52
CA ILE A 294 -17.59 10.20 11.72
C ILE A 294 -17.44 11.72 11.73
N LEU A 295 -18.41 12.49 11.23
CA LEU A 295 -18.24 13.94 11.10
C LEU A 295 -18.17 14.64 12.47
N ASP A 296 -19.11 14.34 13.36
CA ASP A 296 -19.26 15.04 14.64
C ASP A 296 -18.32 14.52 15.75
N HIS A 297 -17.66 13.38 15.52
CA HIS A 297 -16.72 12.77 16.46
C HIS A 297 -15.35 12.49 15.83
N TYR A 298 -15.22 11.44 15.02
CA TYR A 298 -13.92 10.96 14.54
C TYR A 298 -13.10 11.99 13.74
N LEU A 299 -13.75 12.62 12.76
CA LEU A 299 -13.17 13.65 11.90
C LEU A 299 -13.01 14.98 12.66
N LYS A 300 -13.93 15.28 13.59
CA LYS A 300 -13.85 16.48 14.43
C LYS A 300 -12.60 16.45 15.31
N GLN A 301 -12.33 15.34 16.00
CA GLN A 301 -11.09 15.14 16.77
C GLN A 301 -9.86 15.35 15.88
N PHE A 302 -9.85 14.76 14.68
CA PHE A 302 -8.73 14.90 13.75
C PHE A 302 -8.51 16.35 13.32
N ASN A 303 -9.58 17.06 12.97
CA ASN A 303 -9.49 18.45 12.54
C ASN A 303 -8.94 19.35 13.65
N GLN A 304 -9.49 19.24 14.86
CA GLN A 304 -9.08 20.05 16.01
C GLN A 304 -7.65 19.76 16.44
N GLU A 305 -7.25 18.49 16.49
CA GLU A 305 -5.96 18.09 17.05
C GLU A 305 -4.82 18.10 16.03
N THR A 306 -5.11 17.90 14.75
CA THR A 306 -4.09 17.75 13.69
C THR A 306 -4.09 18.88 12.68
N ILE A 307 -5.26 19.27 12.16
CA ILE A 307 -5.37 20.25 11.08
C ILE A 307 -5.23 21.68 11.61
N GLU A 308 -6.03 22.05 12.62
CA GLU A 308 -6.03 23.39 13.23
C GLU A 308 -4.68 23.72 13.89
N THR A 309 -4.07 22.72 14.53
CA THR A 309 -2.73 22.80 15.15
C THR A 309 -1.57 22.68 14.14
N LYS A 310 -1.88 22.45 12.85
CA LYS A 310 -0.91 22.36 11.75
C LYS A 310 0.16 21.27 11.93
N GLN A 311 -0.23 20.12 12.49
CA GLN A 311 0.66 18.98 12.71
C GLN A 311 0.87 18.17 11.42
N GLN A 312 1.59 18.77 10.48
CA GLN A 312 1.90 18.17 9.18
C GLN A 312 3.40 18.13 8.90
N ARG A 313 3.84 17.09 8.20
CA ARG A 313 5.23 16.78 7.88
C ARG A 313 5.34 16.22 6.45
N THR A 314 6.57 16.04 5.98
CA THR A 314 6.87 15.32 4.73
C THR A 314 7.51 13.97 5.03
N CYS A 315 7.57 13.08 4.05
CA CYS A 315 8.22 11.76 4.16
C CYS A 315 9.76 11.79 4.23
N GLY A 316 10.36 12.97 4.41
CA GLY A 316 11.80 13.23 4.30
C GLY A 316 12.13 14.11 3.10
N GLU A 317 11.40 13.95 2.00
CA GLU A 317 11.52 14.79 0.81
C GLU A 317 10.98 16.21 1.05
N PRO A 318 11.63 17.28 0.55
CA PRO A 318 11.14 18.65 0.66
C PRO A 318 10.00 18.91 -0.33
N CYS A 319 8.83 18.32 -0.06
CA CYS A 319 7.66 18.36 -0.93
C CYS A 319 6.58 19.32 -0.40
N ALA A 320 5.92 20.06 -1.32
CA ALA A 320 4.83 20.97 -0.98
C ALA A 320 3.58 20.25 -0.45
N ALA A 321 3.40 18.96 -0.72
CA ALA A 321 2.19 18.24 -0.31
C ALA A 321 2.01 18.14 1.22
N VAL A 322 3.10 18.17 2.01
CA VAL A 322 3.09 17.98 3.49
C VAL A 322 2.06 16.93 3.93
N CYS A 323 2.12 15.78 3.24
CA CYS A 323 1.05 14.80 3.25
C CYS A 323 0.96 13.97 4.53
N LYS A 324 1.99 14.03 5.40
CA LYS A 324 2.02 13.28 6.65
C LYS A 324 1.32 14.08 7.74
N LYS A 325 0.09 13.68 8.06
CA LYS A 325 -0.71 14.27 9.14
C LYS A 325 -0.42 13.49 10.42
N MET A 326 -0.13 14.20 11.49
CA MET A 326 0.38 13.64 12.73
C MET A 326 -0.42 14.17 13.92
N ASN A 327 -0.53 13.39 14.98
CA ASN A 327 -0.76 13.91 16.31
C ASN A 327 0.25 13.22 17.23
N ASN A 328 1.21 13.97 17.79
CA ASN A 328 2.39 13.41 18.47
C ASN A 328 3.09 12.33 17.63
N GLU A 329 3.19 11.09 18.12
CA GLU A 329 3.75 9.94 17.42
C GLU A 329 2.81 9.30 16.38
N TYR A 330 1.50 9.60 16.42
CA TYR A 330 0.50 8.90 15.62
C TYR A 330 0.33 9.53 14.23
N LYS A 331 0.71 8.80 13.19
CA LYS A 331 0.45 9.18 11.80
C LYS A 331 -0.98 8.84 11.38
N LYS A 332 -1.62 9.73 10.61
CA LYS A 332 -3.00 9.63 10.12
C LYS A 332 -3.04 9.50 8.61
N ASP A 333 -3.29 8.30 8.13
CA ASP A 333 -3.62 8.01 6.74
C ASP A 333 -5.04 7.40 6.69
N TYR A 334 -5.80 7.63 5.61
CA TYR A 334 -7.20 7.17 5.51
C TYR A 334 -7.33 5.65 5.62
N GLU A 335 -6.59 4.87 4.83
CA GLU A 335 -6.83 3.43 4.70
C GLU A 335 -6.56 2.63 5.99
N PRO A 336 -5.47 2.86 6.74
CA PRO A 336 -5.26 2.23 8.04
C PRO A 336 -6.37 2.59 9.04
N TYR A 337 -6.75 3.87 9.11
CA TYR A 337 -7.80 4.34 10.00
C TYR A 337 -9.20 3.96 9.52
N GLN A 338 -9.38 3.57 8.26
CA GLN A 338 -10.64 3.03 7.77
C GLN A 338 -10.79 1.54 8.09
N THR A 339 -9.72 0.77 7.89
CA THR A 339 -9.73 -0.69 8.11
C THR A 339 -9.63 -1.08 9.59
N MET A 340 -8.84 -0.34 10.39
CA MET A 340 -8.78 -0.50 11.84
C MET A 340 -9.54 0.61 12.60
N GLY A 341 -10.45 1.30 11.89
CA GLY A 341 -11.43 2.21 12.46
C GLY A 341 -12.84 1.70 12.18
N PRO A 342 -13.66 2.39 11.35
CA PRO A 342 -15.06 2.02 11.11
C PRO A 342 -15.26 0.55 10.72
N LEU A 343 -14.36 -0.04 9.93
CA LEU A 343 -14.47 -1.44 9.53
C LEU A 343 -14.37 -2.41 10.72
N CYS A 344 -13.62 -2.06 11.76
CA CYS A 344 -13.54 -2.79 13.04
C CYS A 344 -14.52 -2.25 14.10
N GLY A 345 -15.50 -1.42 13.72
CA GLY A 345 -16.42 -0.80 14.67
C GLY A 345 -15.72 0.15 15.65
N ILE A 346 -14.74 0.91 15.17
CA ILE A 346 -13.96 1.88 15.95
C ILE A 346 -14.13 3.26 15.32
N PHE A 347 -14.69 4.20 16.06
CA PHE A 347 -14.99 5.56 15.60
C PHE A 347 -14.35 6.64 16.48
N ASP A 348 -13.66 6.26 17.55
CA ASP A 348 -12.90 7.20 18.38
C ASP A 348 -11.42 7.27 17.96
N GLN A 349 -10.87 8.49 17.94
CA GLN A 349 -9.49 8.72 17.53
C GLN A 349 -8.46 8.07 18.45
N ARG A 350 -8.66 8.06 19.77
CA ARG A 350 -7.71 7.48 20.73
C ARG A 350 -7.67 5.96 20.56
N ALA A 351 -8.84 5.33 20.40
CA ALA A 351 -8.95 3.91 20.13
C ALA A 351 -8.28 3.52 18.79
N ALA A 352 -8.53 4.29 17.73
CA ALA A 352 -7.91 4.06 16.43
C ALA A 352 -6.38 4.25 16.45
N GLU A 353 -5.87 5.24 17.18
CA GLU A 353 -4.43 5.45 17.38
C GLU A 353 -3.76 4.25 18.03
N LEU A 354 -4.37 3.73 19.10
CA LEU A 354 -3.83 2.61 19.86
C LEU A 354 -3.68 1.36 18.98
N ILE A 355 -4.73 0.99 18.24
CA ILE A 355 -4.70 -0.21 17.38
C ILE A 355 -3.79 -0.03 16.16
N ASN A 356 -3.79 1.15 15.52
CA ASN A 356 -2.90 1.41 14.38
C ASN A 356 -1.43 1.40 14.81
N GLN A 357 -1.09 2.04 15.95
CA GLN A 357 0.28 2.04 16.47
C GLN A 357 0.77 0.64 16.80
N LYS A 358 -0.10 -0.23 17.32
CA LYS A 358 0.22 -1.65 17.55
C LYS A 358 0.51 -2.37 16.23
N ALA A 359 -0.34 -2.23 15.23
CA ALA A 359 -0.15 -2.84 13.91
C ALA A 359 1.15 -2.35 13.23
N ASP A 360 1.41 -1.05 13.28
CA ASP A 360 2.62 -0.42 12.76
C ASP A 360 3.86 -0.94 13.50
N SER A 361 3.84 -1.01 14.84
CA SER A 361 4.95 -1.57 15.61
C SER A 361 5.23 -3.02 15.22
N MET A 362 4.20 -3.83 15.00
CA MET A 362 4.33 -5.22 14.56
C MET A 362 4.77 -5.35 13.09
N GLY A 363 4.67 -4.28 12.30
CA GLY A 363 5.03 -4.26 10.88
C GLY A 363 4.02 -4.98 10.00
N PHE A 364 2.72 -4.86 10.27
CA PHE A 364 1.68 -5.41 9.40
C PHE A 364 1.37 -4.51 8.19
N ASP A 365 0.92 -5.08 7.07
CA ASP A 365 0.10 -4.32 6.11
C ASP A 365 -1.21 -3.91 6.80
N ALA A 366 -1.32 -2.63 7.15
CA ALA A 366 -2.46 -2.06 7.87
C ALA A 366 -3.82 -2.37 7.23
N ILE A 367 -3.91 -2.35 5.89
CA ILE A 367 -5.18 -2.63 5.19
C ILE A 367 -5.55 -4.11 5.34
N SER A 368 -4.56 -4.99 5.17
CA SER A 368 -4.78 -6.42 5.21
C SER A 368 -5.06 -6.91 6.63
N VAL A 369 -4.30 -6.46 7.64
CA VAL A 369 -4.58 -6.81 9.05
C VAL A 369 -5.94 -6.27 9.50
N GLY A 370 -6.30 -5.03 9.13
CA GLY A 370 -7.59 -4.46 9.49
C GLY A 370 -8.77 -5.24 8.88
N GLY A 371 -8.65 -5.72 7.63
CA GLY A 371 -9.66 -6.60 7.04
C GLY A 371 -9.74 -7.98 7.71
N VAL A 372 -8.61 -8.56 8.12
CA VAL A 372 -8.58 -9.82 8.89
C VAL A 372 -9.23 -9.64 10.27
N LEU A 373 -8.93 -8.53 10.96
CA LEU A 373 -9.51 -8.21 12.26
C LEU A 373 -11.03 -8.02 12.16
N ALA A 374 -11.49 -7.21 11.20
CA ALA A 374 -12.92 -6.98 10.98
C ALA A 374 -13.67 -8.29 10.71
N TRP A 375 -13.09 -9.19 9.90
CA TRP A 375 -13.63 -10.51 9.62
C TRP A 375 -13.74 -11.39 10.86
N LEU A 376 -12.67 -11.50 11.65
CA LEU A 376 -12.68 -12.29 12.88
C LEU A 376 -13.64 -11.71 13.92
N MET A 377 -13.73 -10.39 14.03
CA MET A 377 -14.68 -9.71 14.89
C MET A 377 -16.14 -10.00 14.48
N GLU A 378 -16.49 -9.96 13.19
CA GLU A 378 -17.84 -10.35 12.75
C GLU A 378 -18.11 -11.84 13.03
N CYS A 379 -17.11 -12.73 12.86
CA CYS A 379 -17.26 -14.14 13.22
C CYS A 379 -17.54 -14.36 14.72
N LEU A 380 -16.88 -13.61 15.61
CA LEU A 380 -17.12 -13.63 17.06
C LEU A 380 -18.52 -13.07 17.41
N HIS A 381 -18.91 -11.98 16.76
CA HIS A 381 -20.22 -11.36 16.92
C HIS A 381 -21.35 -12.31 16.53
N GLU A 382 -21.24 -12.95 15.37
CA GLU A 382 -22.19 -13.92 14.82
C GLU A 382 -22.16 -15.29 15.54
N GLY A 383 -21.19 -15.50 16.45
CA GLY A 383 -21.02 -16.76 17.17
C GLY A 383 -20.54 -17.92 16.30
N LEU A 384 -19.95 -17.64 15.14
CA LEU A 384 -19.38 -18.67 14.26
C LEU A 384 -18.05 -19.22 14.80
N ILE A 385 -17.35 -18.40 15.57
CA ILE A 385 -16.12 -18.75 16.28
C ILE A 385 -16.29 -18.30 17.73
N LYS A 386 -15.87 -19.11 18.70
CA LYS A 386 -15.86 -18.72 20.11
C LYS A 386 -14.57 -17.95 20.45
N PRO A 387 -14.60 -17.00 21.40
CA PRO A 387 -13.41 -16.22 21.79
C PRO A 387 -12.17 -17.07 22.06
N GLU A 388 -12.34 -18.19 22.79
CA GLU A 388 -11.23 -19.02 23.26
C GLU A 388 -10.51 -19.71 22.09
N GLU A 389 -11.20 -19.93 20.96
CA GLU A 389 -10.63 -20.52 19.76
C GLU A 389 -9.69 -19.55 19.01
N LEU A 390 -9.77 -18.26 19.31
CA LEU A 390 -8.88 -17.23 18.79
C LEU A 390 -7.93 -16.69 19.87
N GLY A 391 -7.86 -17.33 21.05
CA GLY A 391 -6.99 -16.92 22.15
C GLY A 391 -7.44 -15.65 22.87
N VAL A 392 -8.72 -15.29 22.76
CA VAL A 392 -9.31 -14.09 23.40
C VAL A 392 -10.48 -14.46 24.30
N ASP A 393 -10.94 -13.52 25.13
CA ASP A 393 -11.98 -13.76 26.15
C ASP A 393 -13.26 -12.93 25.95
N GLN A 394 -13.27 -12.05 24.93
CA GLN A 394 -14.31 -11.07 24.71
C GLN A 394 -14.84 -11.10 23.28
N LYS A 395 -16.07 -10.59 23.11
CA LYS A 395 -16.70 -10.35 21.81
C LYS A 395 -16.68 -8.85 21.49
N PRO A 396 -16.66 -8.47 20.21
CA PRO A 396 -16.74 -7.05 19.84
C PRO A 396 -18.17 -6.51 20.03
N VAL A 397 -18.28 -5.19 20.17
CA VAL A 397 -19.54 -4.46 20.02
C VAL A 397 -19.67 -4.08 18.55
N PHE A 398 -20.58 -4.75 17.83
CA PHE A 398 -20.67 -4.69 16.36
C PHE A 398 -22.07 -4.29 15.85
N SER A 399 -22.77 -3.46 16.63
CA SER A 399 -24.09 -2.90 16.33
C SER A 399 -24.07 -1.40 16.57
N PRO A 400 -24.67 -0.55 15.72
CA PRO A 400 -24.79 0.88 15.99
C PRO A 400 -25.83 1.19 17.10
N GLU A 401 -26.78 0.28 17.37
CA GLU A 401 -27.82 0.48 18.37
C GLU A 401 -27.21 0.51 19.78
N GLY A 402 -27.35 1.66 20.45
CA GLY A 402 -26.81 1.85 21.80
C GLY A 402 -25.28 1.92 21.86
N PHE A 403 -24.61 2.11 20.73
CA PHE A 403 -23.15 2.16 20.64
C PHE A 403 -22.59 3.41 21.34
N ASP A 404 -21.75 3.20 22.35
CA ASP A 404 -20.95 4.26 22.97
C ASP A 404 -19.70 4.51 22.11
N VAL A 405 -19.73 5.60 21.34
CA VAL A 405 -18.67 5.96 20.38
C VAL A 405 -17.28 5.94 20.98
N VAL A 406 -17.11 6.24 22.27
CA VAL A 406 -15.79 6.26 22.92
C VAL A 406 -15.46 4.91 23.53
N ASN A 407 -16.33 4.39 24.40
CA ASN A 407 -16.03 3.20 25.19
C ASN A 407 -16.03 1.92 24.34
N ASP A 408 -17.00 1.77 23.43
CA ASP A 408 -17.10 0.58 22.58
C ASP A 408 -16.01 0.56 21.50
N SER A 409 -15.62 1.75 21.01
CA SER A 409 -14.44 1.88 20.16
C SER A 409 -13.17 1.41 20.87
N MET A 410 -12.96 1.83 22.11
CA MET A 410 -11.79 1.42 22.89
C MET A 410 -11.81 -0.08 23.21
N HIS A 411 -12.99 -0.63 23.51
CA HIS A 411 -13.19 -2.06 23.69
C HIS A 411 -12.80 -2.85 22.43
N ASN A 412 -13.35 -2.48 21.27
CA ASN A 412 -13.03 -3.12 19.99
C ASN A 412 -11.54 -2.97 19.63
N ALA A 413 -10.91 -1.83 19.92
CA ALA A 413 -9.49 -1.63 19.71
C ALA A 413 -8.63 -2.59 20.55
N ARG A 414 -8.96 -2.78 21.84
CA ARG A 414 -8.25 -3.72 22.72
C ARG A 414 -8.41 -5.16 22.27
N LEU A 415 -9.61 -5.55 21.83
CA LEU A 415 -9.84 -6.87 21.25
C LEU A 415 -9.00 -7.07 19.98
N GLY A 416 -8.96 -6.08 19.09
CA GLY A 416 -8.13 -6.13 17.87
C GLY A 416 -6.64 -6.28 18.17
N ILE A 417 -6.17 -5.64 19.24
CA ILE A 417 -4.79 -5.79 19.73
C ILE A 417 -4.52 -7.22 20.23
N ALA A 418 -5.43 -7.77 21.05
CA ALA A 418 -5.29 -9.14 21.54
C ALA A 418 -5.26 -10.16 20.39
N LEU A 419 -6.13 -9.99 19.38
CA LEU A 419 -6.10 -10.82 18.17
C LEU A 419 -4.78 -10.69 17.41
N MET A 420 -4.22 -9.48 17.27
CA MET A 420 -2.91 -9.31 16.63
C MET A 420 -1.76 -9.94 17.42
N ASP A 421 -1.81 -9.91 18.76
CA ASP A 421 -0.83 -10.59 19.61
C ASP A 421 -0.85 -12.11 19.36
N GLU A 422 -2.03 -12.71 19.16
CA GLU A 422 -2.19 -14.11 18.77
C GLU A 422 -1.72 -14.42 17.34
N MET A 423 -1.64 -13.41 16.45
CA MET A 423 -1.11 -13.58 15.09
C MET A 423 0.43 -13.59 15.03
N VAL A 424 1.13 -13.08 16.04
CA VAL A 424 2.60 -12.91 16.04
C VAL A 424 3.31 -13.69 17.13
N ARG A 425 2.69 -14.78 17.60
CA ARG A 425 3.28 -15.72 18.56
C ARG A 425 3.42 -17.11 17.94
N GLU A 426 4.45 -17.84 18.35
CA GLU A 426 4.79 -19.16 17.79
C GLU A 426 3.70 -20.22 18.07
N ASP A 427 3.04 -20.14 19.22
CA ASP A 427 1.91 -20.96 19.66
C ASP A 427 0.61 -20.14 19.72
N GLY A 428 0.52 -19.06 18.95
CA GLY A 428 -0.68 -18.24 18.85
C GLY A 428 -1.84 -18.98 18.19
N ALA A 429 -3.07 -18.66 18.60
CA ALA A 429 -4.28 -19.31 18.07
C ALA A 429 -4.53 -18.97 16.57
N ILE A 430 -3.91 -17.90 16.05
CA ILE A 430 -4.15 -17.38 14.70
C ILE A 430 -2.89 -17.54 13.85
N ASN A 431 -2.71 -18.70 13.22
CA ASN A 431 -1.56 -18.96 12.36
C ASN A 431 -1.77 -18.41 10.94
N LEU A 432 -1.03 -17.36 10.60
CA LEU A 432 -1.08 -16.69 9.29
C LEU A 432 0.17 -16.90 8.43
N MET A 433 1.04 -17.86 8.77
CA MET A 433 2.29 -18.13 8.04
C MET A 433 2.07 -18.41 6.54
N GLU A 434 0.94 -19.02 6.20
CA GLU A 434 0.55 -19.32 4.82
C GLU A 434 -0.59 -18.42 4.30
N GLY A 435 -0.85 -17.32 5.00
CA GLY A 435 -1.80 -16.29 4.62
C GLY A 435 -3.22 -16.47 5.16
N ALA A 436 -3.92 -15.32 5.31
CA ALA A 436 -5.26 -15.28 5.87
C ALA A 436 -6.29 -16.04 5.03
N ARG A 437 -6.15 -16.07 3.69
CA ARG A 437 -7.02 -16.89 2.83
C ARG A 437 -6.90 -18.38 3.12
N LYS A 438 -5.69 -18.89 3.38
CA LYS A 438 -5.49 -20.30 3.74
C LYS A 438 -6.12 -20.59 5.10
N PHE A 439 -5.87 -19.72 6.09
CA PHE A 439 -6.45 -19.81 7.42
C PHE A 439 -7.99 -19.82 7.37
N ALA A 440 -8.60 -18.88 6.64
CA ALA A 440 -10.06 -18.78 6.48
C ALA A 440 -10.67 -20.03 5.82
N ARG A 441 -10.02 -20.61 4.82
CA ARG A 441 -10.45 -21.87 4.20
C ARG A 441 -10.35 -23.06 5.16
N GLY A 442 -9.36 -23.06 6.06
CA GLY A 442 -9.24 -24.04 7.14
C GLY A 442 -10.46 -23.96 8.05
N LEU A 443 -10.71 -22.78 8.62
CA LEU A 443 -11.87 -22.55 9.48
C LEU A 443 -13.20 -22.88 8.79
N ALA A 444 -13.35 -22.54 7.50
CA ALA A 444 -14.58 -22.82 6.77
C ALA A 444 -14.83 -24.33 6.53
N ARG A 445 -13.79 -25.16 6.45
CA ARG A 445 -13.94 -26.62 6.37
C ARG A 445 -14.43 -27.20 7.69
N GLU A 446 -14.02 -26.62 8.81
CA GLU A 446 -14.35 -27.09 10.15
C GLU A 446 -15.71 -26.56 10.63
N LYS A 447 -16.01 -25.30 10.31
CA LYS A 447 -17.13 -24.53 10.88
C LYS A 447 -18.20 -24.14 9.86
N GLY A 448 -17.95 -24.39 8.58
CA GLY A 448 -18.87 -24.09 7.47
C GLY A 448 -18.51 -22.83 6.68
N LYS A 449 -19.01 -22.77 5.44
CA LYS A 449 -18.69 -21.72 4.45
C LYS A 449 -18.98 -20.30 4.96
N LYS A 450 -19.99 -20.13 5.83
CA LYS A 450 -20.37 -18.81 6.39
C LYS A 450 -19.18 -18.09 7.03
N VAL A 451 -18.21 -18.79 7.62
CA VAL A 451 -16.98 -18.17 8.15
C VAL A 451 -16.18 -17.50 7.03
N LEU A 452 -15.97 -18.17 5.90
CA LEU A 452 -15.28 -17.60 4.74
C LEU A 452 -16.08 -16.46 4.12
N ASP A 453 -17.40 -16.60 4.07
CA ASP A 453 -18.31 -15.62 3.45
C ASP A 453 -18.31 -14.26 4.13
N LEU A 454 -17.77 -14.14 5.34
CA LEU A 454 -17.58 -12.85 6.03
C LEU A 454 -16.24 -12.19 5.67
N PHE A 455 -15.27 -12.92 5.10
CA PHE A 455 -13.93 -12.37 4.84
C PHE A 455 -13.86 -11.73 3.45
N MET A 456 -13.86 -10.40 3.37
CA MET A 456 -13.78 -9.70 2.08
C MET A 456 -12.33 -9.61 1.56
N TYR A 457 -12.01 -10.36 0.49
CA TYR A 457 -10.68 -10.32 -0.15
C TYR A 457 -10.74 -10.68 -1.65
N ASN A 458 -9.75 -10.19 -2.39
CA ASN A 458 -9.43 -10.64 -3.74
C ASN A 458 -8.55 -11.89 -3.68
N ALA A 459 -8.85 -12.89 -4.51
CA ALA A 459 -8.13 -14.16 -4.56
C ALA A 459 -7.20 -14.23 -5.78
N PHE A 460 -5.98 -14.75 -5.60
CA PHE A 460 -5.00 -14.92 -6.67
C PHE A 460 -4.22 -16.23 -6.53
N ALA A 461 -4.06 -16.96 -7.62
CA ALA A 461 -3.43 -18.27 -7.65
C ALA A 461 -3.97 -19.18 -6.52
N ARG A 462 -3.12 -20.07 -5.98
CA ARG A 462 -3.53 -21.09 -5.00
C ARG A 462 -3.86 -20.50 -3.62
N HIS A 463 -2.99 -19.65 -3.06
CA HIS A 463 -3.17 -19.08 -1.71
C HIS A 463 -3.14 -17.55 -1.67
N GLY A 464 -2.76 -16.89 -2.77
CA GLY A 464 -2.63 -15.44 -2.82
C GLY A 464 -3.95 -14.73 -2.52
N TRP A 465 -3.84 -13.62 -1.81
CA TRP A 465 -5.00 -12.86 -1.33
C TRP A 465 -4.67 -11.39 -1.15
N MET A 466 -5.70 -10.55 -1.12
CA MET A 466 -5.55 -9.13 -0.82
C MET A 466 -6.88 -8.50 -0.37
N VAL A 467 -6.90 -7.82 0.78
CA VAL A 467 -8.06 -6.98 1.16
C VAL A 467 -8.19 -5.83 0.14
N PRO A 468 -9.38 -5.53 -0.40
CA PRO A 468 -9.54 -4.47 -1.40
C PRO A 468 -9.17 -3.08 -0.86
N ASN A 469 -8.93 -2.13 -1.76
CA ASN A 469 -8.88 -0.71 -1.37
C ASN A 469 -10.24 -0.29 -0.81
N GLN A 470 -10.24 0.62 0.16
CA GLN A 470 -11.44 0.97 0.93
C GLN A 470 -12.35 1.96 0.18
N TYR A 471 -12.91 1.49 -0.93
CA TYR A 471 -13.89 2.17 -1.79
C TYR A 471 -15.00 1.19 -2.19
N TRP A 472 -16.26 1.57 -1.96
CA TRP A 472 -17.40 0.77 -2.38
C TRP A 472 -17.70 0.94 -3.87
N THR A 473 -17.05 0.11 -4.68
CA THR A 473 -17.11 0.09 -6.15
C THR A 473 -16.63 -1.26 -6.69
N PRO A 474 -17.17 -1.80 -7.80
CA PRO A 474 -16.77 -3.11 -8.32
C PRO A 474 -15.30 -3.18 -8.78
N GLY A 475 -14.69 -2.04 -9.10
CA GLY A 475 -13.32 -1.98 -9.57
C GLY A 475 -12.29 -2.53 -8.58
N VAL A 476 -12.51 -2.37 -7.26
CA VAL A 476 -11.59 -2.92 -6.23
C VAL A 476 -11.67 -4.43 -6.06
N LEU A 477 -12.63 -5.08 -6.72
CA LEU A 477 -12.81 -6.54 -6.77
C LEU A 477 -12.55 -7.13 -8.16
N SER A 478 -11.94 -6.34 -9.05
CA SER A 478 -11.68 -6.75 -10.44
C SER A 478 -10.55 -7.78 -10.56
N PRO A 479 -10.59 -8.67 -11.57
CA PRO A 479 -9.54 -9.67 -11.81
C PRO A 479 -8.33 -9.10 -12.53
N MET A 480 -7.58 -8.22 -11.87
CA MET A 480 -6.32 -7.66 -12.37
C MET A 480 -5.12 -8.48 -11.89
N GLY A 481 -4.02 -8.44 -12.65
CA GLY A 481 -2.76 -9.10 -12.27
C GLY A 481 -2.13 -8.57 -10.97
N ILE A 482 -2.51 -7.38 -10.51
CA ILE A 482 -2.14 -6.78 -9.22
C ILE A 482 -3.39 -6.08 -8.66
N MET A 483 -3.84 -6.50 -7.47
CA MET A 483 -4.95 -5.86 -6.74
C MET A 483 -4.48 -5.31 -5.39
N GLY A 484 -5.27 -4.42 -4.79
CA GLY A 484 -4.95 -3.78 -3.52
C GLY A 484 -4.08 -2.52 -3.64
N LYS A 485 -3.71 -2.15 -4.87
CA LYS A 485 -3.22 -0.83 -5.25
C LYS A 485 -4.25 -0.13 -6.13
N TYR A 486 -4.00 1.13 -6.40
CA TYR A 486 -4.82 1.97 -7.26
C TYR A 486 -4.70 1.69 -8.77
N TYR A 487 -4.40 0.44 -9.14
CA TYR A 487 -4.25 -0.03 -10.52
C TYR A 487 -5.60 -0.38 -11.18
N ASN A 488 -6.69 -0.18 -10.45
CA ASN A 488 -8.06 -0.31 -10.93
C ASN A 488 -8.79 1.04 -10.85
N ASP A 489 -9.89 1.15 -11.58
CA ASP A 489 -10.86 2.20 -11.37
C ASP A 489 -11.50 2.03 -10.00
N TYR A 490 -11.63 3.12 -9.26
CA TYR A 490 -12.29 3.15 -7.96
C TYR A 490 -13.31 4.29 -7.89
N GLY A 491 -13.78 4.73 -9.05
CA GLY A 491 -14.83 5.72 -9.21
C GLY A 491 -16.18 5.19 -8.72
N ARG A 492 -17.08 6.13 -8.43
CA ARG A 492 -18.45 5.82 -8.00
C ARG A 492 -19.42 5.75 -9.18
N GLN A 493 -19.03 6.09 -10.41
CA GLN A 493 -19.91 5.95 -11.58
C GLN A 493 -20.14 4.48 -11.94
N PHE A 494 -21.31 4.14 -12.46
CA PHE A 494 -21.49 2.83 -13.07
C PHE A 494 -20.73 2.74 -14.41
N LEU A 495 -20.02 1.64 -14.58
CA LEU A 495 -19.41 1.24 -15.84
C LEU A 495 -19.83 -0.21 -16.11
N GLY A 496 -20.28 -0.49 -17.33
CA GLY A 496 -20.50 -1.87 -17.77
C GLY A 496 -19.23 -2.70 -17.53
N PRO A 497 -19.33 -3.96 -17.08
CA PRO A 497 -18.19 -4.72 -16.57
C PRO A 497 -17.04 -4.86 -17.59
N ARG A 498 -17.35 -5.02 -18.89
CA ARG A 498 -16.32 -5.06 -19.92
C ARG A 498 -15.59 -3.72 -20.09
N GLU A 499 -16.29 -2.60 -19.99
CA GLU A 499 -15.64 -1.28 -20.03
C GLU A 499 -14.89 -0.98 -18.73
N LEU A 500 -15.43 -1.40 -17.58
CA LEU A 500 -14.71 -1.36 -16.30
C LEU A 500 -13.36 -2.08 -16.41
N GLY A 501 -13.33 -3.27 -17.02
CA GLY A 501 -12.09 -4.00 -17.29
C GLY A 501 -11.07 -3.22 -18.13
N ARG A 502 -11.52 -2.55 -19.20
CA ARG A 502 -10.65 -1.71 -20.03
C ARG A 502 -10.17 -0.48 -19.27
N GLN A 503 -11.03 0.13 -18.47
CA GLN A 503 -10.70 1.29 -17.65
C GLN A 503 -9.68 0.92 -16.57
N ASN A 504 -9.83 -0.23 -15.92
CA ASN A 504 -8.84 -0.76 -14.99
C ASN A 504 -7.47 -0.94 -15.69
N ALA A 505 -7.45 -1.54 -16.88
CA ALA A 505 -6.22 -1.71 -17.65
C ALA A 505 -5.54 -0.38 -18.02
N ARG A 506 -6.30 0.62 -18.48
CA ARG A 506 -5.78 1.97 -18.73
C ARG A 506 -5.23 2.61 -17.46
N ARG A 507 -5.90 2.39 -16.33
CA ARG A 507 -5.47 2.92 -15.04
C ARG A 507 -4.17 2.29 -14.57
N MET A 508 -4.04 0.97 -14.73
CA MET A 508 -2.81 0.21 -14.47
C MET A 508 -1.63 0.74 -15.29
N LEU A 509 -1.78 0.95 -16.60
CA LEU A 509 -0.70 1.46 -17.45
C LEU A 509 -0.12 2.78 -16.92
N LYS A 510 -1.00 3.72 -16.60
CA LYS A 510 -0.60 5.04 -16.11
C LYS A 510 0.01 5.01 -14.70
N GLU A 511 -0.54 4.23 -13.77
CA GLU A 511 0.03 4.11 -12.42
C GLU A 511 1.34 3.30 -12.43
N LEU A 512 1.47 2.30 -13.31
CA LEU A 512 2.70 1.53 -13.53
C LEU A 512 3.84 2.42 -14.07
N MET A 513 3.52 3.32 -15.00
CA MET A 513 4.48 4.31 -15.49
C MET A 513 5.05 5.16 -14.35
N ILE A 514 4.18 5.66 -13.47
CA ILE A 514 4.56 6.49 -12.32
C ILE A 514 5.40 5.70 -11.32
N ASP A 515 4.98 4.47 -10.98
CA ASP A 515 5.76 3.59 -10.11
C ASP A 515 7.14 3.26 -10.73
N ASN A 516 7.23 3.03 -12.03
CA ASN A 516 8.51 2.79 -12.73
C ASN A 516 9.39 4.05 -12.80
N LEU A 517 8.80 5.25 -12.73
CA LEU A 517 9.55 6.50 -12.63
C LEU A 517 9.87 6.89 -11.17
N GLY A 518 9.42 6.12 -10.17
CA GLY A 518 9.62 6.46 -8.77
C GLY A 518 8.89 7.73 -8.34
N ILE A 519 7.81 8.11 -9.04
CA ILE A 519 7.07 9.33 -8.74
C ILE A 519 5.92 9.03 -7.77
N CYS A 520 5.74 9.91 -6.79
CA CYS A 520 4.66 9.80 -5.83
C CYS A 520 3.31 10.07 -6.51
N ARG A 521 2.36 9.14 -6.34
CA ARG A 521 1.00 9.21 -6.87
C ARG A 521 0.26 10.53 -6.60
N PHE A 522 0.62 11.25 -5.55
CA PHE A 522 0.00 12.56 -5.24
C PHE A 522 0.28 13.63 -6.30
N HIS A 523 1.29 13.41 -7.15
CA HIS A 523 1.66 14.29 -8.26
C HIS A 523 1.13 13.79 -9.62
N ARG A 524 0.34 12.72 -9.63
CA ARG A 524 -0.11 12.04 -10.87
C ARG A 524 -0.83 12.94 -11.86
N ALA A 525 -1.53 13.98 -11.41
CA ALA A 525 -2.36 14.82 -12.26
C ALA A 525 -1.53 15.58 -13.32
N TRP A 526 -0.26 15.88 -13.03
CA TRP A 526 0.67 16.41 -14.01
C TRP A 526 1.67 15.34 -14.47
N ALA A 527 2.07 14.41 -13.59
CA ALA A 527 3.09 13.41 -13.93
C ALA A 527 2.63 12.40 -14.98
N GLU A 528 1.36 11.97 -14.97
CA GLU A 528 0.83 11.05 -16.00
C GLU A 528 0.91 11.61 -17.41
N ASP A 529 0.78 12.93 -17.51
CA ASP A 529 0.61 13.65 -18.76
C ASP A 529 1.96 14.16 -19.29
N LEU A 530 2.78 14.74 -18.42
CA LEU A 530 4.01 15.44 -18.82
C LEU A 530 5.27 14.55 -18.80
N MET A 531 5.31 13.48 -17.99
CA MET A 531 6.51 12.65 -17.87
C MET A 531 6.95 11.98 -19.18
N PRO A 532 6.05 11.44 -20.02
CA PRO A 532 6.47 10.88 -21.32
C PRO A 532 7.23 11.90 -22.19
N ASP A 533 6.78 13.15 -22.19
CA ASP A 533 7.43 14.23 -22.93
C ASP A 533 8.79 14.60 -22.33
N ILE A 534 8.88 14.68 -21.00
CA ILE A 534 10.13 14.94 -20.28
C ILE A 534 11.16 13.84 -20.56
N ILE A 535 10.76 12.56 -20.54
CA ILE A 535 11.63 11.45 -20.92
C ILE A 535 12.06 11.57 -22.40
N GLY A 536 11.15 11.97 -23.28
CA GLY A 536 11.46 12.27 -24.68
C GLY A 536 12.52 13.36 -24.85
N GLN A 537 12.42 14.45 -24.10
CA GLN A 537 13.35 15.57 -24.20
C GLN A 537 14.70 15.30 -23.53
N LEU A 538 14.72 14.55 -22.43
CA LEU A 538 15.94 14.23 -21.70
C LEU A 538 16.74 13.09 -22.32
N PHE A 539 16.06 12.11 -22.92
CA PHE A 539 16.68 10.86 -23.38
C PHE A 539 16.41 10.52 -24.86
N GLY A 540 15.60 11.30 -25.57
CA GLY A 540 15.29 11.08 -27.00
C GLY A 540 14.43 9.84 -27.29
N LYS A 541 13.77 9.27 -26.27
CA LYS A 541 13.25 7.88 -26.31
C LYS A 541 11.82 7.72 -25.77
N LYS A 542 10.97 8.73 -25.96
CA LYS A 542 9.55 8.74 -25.48
C LYS A 542 8.78 7.47 -25.89
N GLU A 543 8.78 7.14 -27.18
CA GLU A 543 8.00 6.00 -27.69
C GLU A 543 8.52 4.66 -27.16
N GLN A 544 9.85 4.52 -27.03
CA GLN A 544 10.45 3.32 -26.44
C GLN A 544 10.09 3.16 -24.95
N PHE A 545 10.04 4.27 -24.21
CA PHE A 545 9.60 4.28 -22.82
C PHE A 545 8.14 3.87 -22.67
N LEU A 546 7.22 4.48 -23.43
CA LEU A 546 5.79 4.13 -23.40
C LEU A 546 5.58 2.66 -23.78
N ARG A 547 6.27 2.18 -24.81
CA ARG A 547 6.21 0.77 -25.19
C ARG A 547 6.71 -0.16 -24.09
N ALA A 548 7.77 0.20 -23.37
CA ALA A 548 8.25 -0.60 -22.24
C ALA A 548 7.24 -0.69 -21.10
N VAL A 549 6.48 0.37 -20.82
CA VAL A 549 5.39 0.35 -19.84
C VAL A 549 4.28 -0.61 -20.28
N GLU A 550 3.84 -0.55 -21.54
CA GLU A 550 2.85 -1.47 -22.10
C GLU A 550 3.29 -2.93 -22.01
N LEU A 551 4.52 -3.21 -22.43
CA LEU A 551 5.11 -4.55 -22.36
C LEU A 551 5.20 -5.06 -20.92
N THR A 552 5.56 -4.19 -19.98
CA THR A 552 5.62 -4.55 -18.56
C THR A 552 4.23 -4.85 -18.01
N ALA A 553 3.22 -4.04 -18.34
CA ALA A 553 1.83 -4.30 -17.96
C ALA A 553 1.31 -5.62 -18.55
N SER A 554 1.63 -5.91 -19.82
CA SER A 554 1.26 -7.17 -20.47
C SER A 554 1.98 -8.38 -19.86
N ARG A 555 3.26 -8.24 -19.48
CA ARG A 555 4.01 -9.29 -18.76
C ARG A 555 3.42 -9.58 -17.38
N ILE A 556 2.90 -8.57 -16.68
CA ILE A 556 2.18 -8.76 -15.42
C ILE A 556 0.83 -9.46 -15.70
N ASN A 557 0.06 -8.98 -16.67
CA ASN A 557 -1.26 -9.52 -16.98
C ASN A 557 -1.21 -10.94 -17.58
N SER A 558 -0.19 -11.31 -18.35
CA SER A 558 0.01 -12.69 -18.85
C SER A 558 0.25 -13.71 -17.74
N ARG A 559 0.59 -13.25 -16.52
CA ARG A 559 0.70 -14.06 -15.30
C ARG A 559 -0.51 -13.90 -14.39
N ASN A 560 -1.57 -13.24 -14.86
CA ASN A 560 -2.78 -13.02 -14.08
C ASN A 560 -3.45 -14.37 -13.78
N ALA A 561 -3.47 -14.72 -12.50
CA ALA A 561 -4.10 -15.91 -11.96
C ALA A 561 -5.21 -15.53 -10.96
N SER A 562 -5.90 -14.41 -11.19
CA SER A 562 -7.06 -14.02 -10.39
C SER A 562 -8.09 -15.15 -10.36
N ILE A 563 -8.67 -15.36 -9.18
CA ILE A 563 -9.72 -16.35 -8.95
C ILE A 563 -11.04 -15.61 -8.75
N PHE A 564 -12.13 -16.21 -9.25
CA PHE A 564 -13.49 -15.71 -9.00
C PHE A 564 -13.75 -15.57 -7.50
N TRP A 565 -14.64 -14.65 -7.15
CA TRP A 565 -14.96 -14.29 -5.78
C TRP A 565 -15.35 -15.50 -4.93
N GLU A 566 -14.49 -15.88 -3.97
CA GLU A 566 -14.74 -17.01 -3.08
C GLU A 566 -15.73 -16.70 -1.95
N PRO A 567 -15.66 -15.51 -1.30
CA PRO A 567 -16.62 -15.11 -0.29
C PRO A 567 -17.90 -14.54 -0.91
N ASP A 568 -19.06 -14.90 -0.38
CA ASP A 568 -20.34 -14.31 -0.81
C ASP A 568 -20.38 -12.79 -0.59
N ARG A 569 -19.68 -12.26 0.43
CA ARG A 569 -19.55 -10.80 0.67
C ARG A 569 -19.07 -10.03 -0.55
N ASN A 570 -18.20 -10.63 -1.38
CA ASN A 570 -17.69 -9.97 -2.58
C ASN A 570 -18.80 -9.78 -3.62
N ILE A 571 -19.68 -10.77 -3.77
CA ILE A 571 -20.84 -10.70 -4.67
C ILE A 571 -21.81 -9.63 -4.17
N ASP A 572 -22.12 -9.65 -2.87
CA ASP A 572 -23.04 -8.68 -2.26
C ASP A 572 -22.50 -7.26 -2.38
N PHE A 573 -21.20 -7.07 -2.21
CA PHE A 573 -20.56 -5.76 -2.36
C PHE A 573 -20.78 -5.16 -3.76
N VAL A 574 -20.72 -5.99 -4.81
CA VAL A 574 -20.98 -5.56 -6.18
C VAL A 574 -22.47 -5.34 -6.41
N HIS A 575 -23.32 -6.29 -6.02
CA HIS A 575 -24.77 -6.20 -6.27
C HIS A 575 -25.40 -5.00 -5.54
N THR A 576 -25.04 -4.78 -4.28
CA THR A 576 -25.52 -3.63 -3.50
C THR A 576 -25.01 -2.30 -4.03
N PHE A 577 -23.79 -2.25 -4.60
CA PHE A 577 -23.33 -1.07 -5.34
C PHE A 577 -24.21 -0.80 -6.57
N LEU A 578 -24.55 -1.82 -7.35
CA LEU A 578 -25.43 -1.66 -8.53
C LEU A 578 -26.83 -1.15 -8.11
N LYS A 579 -27.40 -1.69 -7.03
CA LYS A 579 -28.69 -1.22 -6.49
C LYS A 579 -28.62 0.26 -6.12
N LYS A 580 -27.55 0.64 -5.42
CA LYS A 580 -27.28 2.05 -5.07
C LYS A 580 -27.13 2.94 -6.31
N LYS A 581 -26.52 2.45 -7.38
CA LYS A 581 -26.40 3.21 -8.64
C LYS A 581 -27.75 3.47 -9.29
N GLN A 582 -28.69 2.52 -9.22
CA GLN A 582 -30.02 2.67 -9.80
C GLN A 582 -30.79 3.89 -9.27
N GLU A 583 -30.55 4.28 -8.01
CA GLU A 583 -31.15 5.47 -7.39
C GLU A 583 -30.66 6.78 -8.01
N THR A 584 -29.42 6.81 -8.52
CA THR A 584 -28.71 8.02 -8.98
C THR A 584 -28.48 8.09 -10.49
N GLU A 585 -28.46 6.95 -11.17
CA GLU A 585 -28.20 6.81 -12.61
C GLU A 585 -29.40 6.11 -13.27
N LYS A 586 -30.57 6.76 -13.19
CA LYS A 586 -31.82 6.27 -13.79
C LYS A 586 -31.68 6.17 -15.32
N ASP A 587 -32.45 5.25 -15.91
CA ASP A 587 -32.53 5.02 -17.35
C ASP A 587 -31.22 4.50 -18.01
N ASN A 588 -30.39 3.78 -17.25
CA ASN A 588 -29.21 3.11 -17.77
C ASN A 588 -29.50 1.64 -18.10
N GLU A 589 -29.80 1.36 -19.38
CA GLU A 589 -30.17 0.02 -19.86
C GLU A 589 -29.17 -1.08 -19.47
N GLN A 590 -27.87 -0.76 -19.44
CA GLN A 590 -26.84 -1.73 -19.08
C GLN A 590 -26.85 -2.02 -17.57
N LEU A 591 -27.10 -1.00 -16.74
CA LEU A 591 -27.25 -1.18 -15.29
C LEU A 591 -28.50 -2.02 -14.99
N ASP A 592 -29.63 -1.68 -15.60
CA ASP A 592 -30.90 -2.41 -15.42
C ASP A 592 -30.78 -3.86 -15.89
N HIS A 593 -30.08 -4.10 -17.00
CA HIS A 593 -29.76 -5.46 -17.45
C HIS A 593 -29.02 -6.26 -16.38
N TRP A 594 -27.93 -5.72 -15.82
CA TRP A 594 -27.16 -6.45 -14.81
C TRP A 594 -27.96 -6.63 -13.52
N LEU A 595 -28.71 -5.64 -13.07
CA LEU A 595 -29.57 -5.76 -11.90
C LEU A 595 -30.59 -6.89 -12.05
N ALA A 596 -31.32 -6.93 -13.17
CA ALA A 596 -32.27 -8.00 -13.47
C ALA A 596 -31.60 -9.38 -13.48
N ARG A 597 -30.36 -9.48 -13.96
CA ARG A 597 -29.57 -10.72 -13.91
C ARG A 597 -29.20 -11.11 -12.48
N PHE A 598 -28.70 -10.18 -11.67
CA PHE A 598 -28.37 -10.47 -10.27
C PHE A 598 -29.60 -10.85 -9.44
N ASP A 599 -30.76 -10.24 -9.72
CA ASP A 599 -32.00 -10.53 -9.00
C ASP A 599 -32.64 -11.86 -9.44
N SER A 600 -32.33 -12.36 -10.65
CA SER A 600 -32.81 -13.67 -11.13
C SER A 600 -31.89 -14.84 -10.78
N ASP A 601 -30.57 -14.68 -10.96
CA ASP A 601 -29.55 -15.67 -10.59
C ASP A 601 -28.26 -14.95 -10.16
N ARG A 602 -28.16 -14.71 -8.85
CA ARG A 602 -27.05 -13.98 -8.22
C ARG A 602 -25.69 -14.59 -8.55
N GLU A 603 -25.56 -15.91 -8.51
CA GLU A 603 -24.28 -16.60 -8.69
C GLU A 603 -23.83 -16.53 -10.16
N GLN A 604 -24.72 -16.87 -11.09
CA GLN A 604 -24.39 -16.82 -12.51
C GLN A 604 -24.12 -15.39 -12.99
N ALA A 605 -24.91 -14.42 -12.51
CA ALA A 605 -24.70 -13.01 -12.84
C ALA A 605 -23.35 -12.50 -12.32
N ALA A 606 -22.97 -12.87 -11.09
CA ALA A 606 -21.67 -12.52 -10.52
C ALA A 606 -20.50 -13.08 -11.34
N LEU A 607 -20.59 -14.36 -11.72
CA LEU A 607 -19.57 -15.03 -12.53
C LEU A 607 -19.41 -14.36 -13.90
N ASP A 608 -20.52 -14.08 -14.57
CA ASP A 608 -20.52 -13.41 -15.88
C ASP A 608 -20.00 -11.97 -15.78
N PHE A 609 -20.38 -11.25 -14.73
CA PHE A 609 -19.90 -9.89 -14.47
C PHE A 609 -18.38 -9.89 -14.30
N TRP A 610 -17.85 -10.81 -13.49
CA TRP A 610 -16.42 -10.97 -13.26
C TRP A 610 -15.66 -11.30 -14.55
N TYR A 611 -16.15 -12.26 -15.35
CA TYR A 611 -15.53 -12.61 -16.62
C TYR A 611 -15.63 -11.50 -17.67
N ALA A 612 -16.70 -10.71 -17.67
CA ALA A 612 -16.81 -9.54 -18.53
C ALA A 612 -15.74 -8.49 -18.19
N ILE A 613 -15.46 -8.25 -16.90
CA ILE A 613 -14.31 -7.42 -16.48
C ILE A 613 -13.01 -8.03 -16.99
N HIS A 614 -12.79 -9.31 -16.71
CA HIS A 614 -11.56 -10.00 -17.12
C HIS A 614 -11.31 -9.92 -18.63
N LYS A 615 -12.36 -10.05 -19.44
CA LYS A 615 -12.33 -9.88 -20.89
C LYS A 615 -11.89 -8.47 -21.28
N GLY A 616 -12.45 -7.44 -20.65
CA GLY A 616 -12.04 -6.05 -20.88
C GLY A 616 -10.56 -5.79 -20.55
N VAL A 617 -10.07 -6.37 -19.45
CA VAL A 617 -8.65 -6.31 -19.06
C VAL A 617 -7.77 -6.96 -20.14
N HIS A 618 -8.12 -8.16 -20.57
CA HIS A 618 -7.39 -8.89 -21.60
C HIS A 618 -7.40 -8.18 -22.95
N GLU A 619 -8.47 -7.50 -23.32
CA GLU A 619 -8.53 -6.72 -24.57
C GLU A 619 -7.55 -5.56 -24.59
N THR A 620 -7.25 -4.96 -23.43
CA THR A 620 -6.41 -3.75 -23.35
C THR A 620 -4.95 -4.07 -23.01
N LEU A 621 -4.65 -5.13 -22.27
CA LEU A 621 -3.29 -5.49 -21.84
C LEU A 621 -2.65 -6.61 -22.68
N ARG A 622 -3.13 -6.84 -23.91
CA ARG A 622 -2.53 -7.79 -24.84
C ARG A 622 -1.30 -7.19 -25.52
N GLU A 623 -0.23 -7.97 -25.57
CA GLU A 623 0.97 -7.64 -26.36
C GLU A 623 0.77 -7.94 -27.86
N PHE A 624 -0.01 -9.00 -28.16
CA PHE A 624 -0.30 -9.54 -29.49
C PHE A 624 -1.80 -9.77 -29.70
#